data_AF-A0A7S1A7D0-F1
#
_entry.id   AF-A0A7S1A7D0-F1
#
_cell.length_a   1.000
_cell.length_b   1.000
_cell.length_c   1.000
_cell.angle_alpha   90.00
_cell.angle_beta   90.00
_cell.angle_gamma   90.00
#
_symmetry.space_group_name_H-M   'P 1'
#
loop_
_entity.id
_entity.type
_entity.pdbx_description
1 polymer ?
#
loop_
_entity_poly.entity_id
_entity_poly.type
_entity_poly.pdbx_seq_one_letter_code
_entity_poly.pdbx_strand_id
1 'polypeptide(L)'
;DSPLRVLYDLLSIMVLTTDLVTLPVMVSWDMPRSQGLIIFEWFTLGFWTFDIGATFLTSFTRDGEVETRLPHIARHYMSGWFPVDIGIVLCDVVGVLVGYMEYGSSSLLRVTPVIRIVKVSRLFRIARLLRIVRLARIVEELIDRFGTGGLYTIFRILT
;
A
#
# COMPACT_ATOMS: atom_id res chain seq x y z
N ASP A 1 -9.91 14.71 16.90
CA ASP A 1 -9.75 14.18 15.53
C ASP A 1 -11.09 14.02 14.81
N SER A 2 -11.12 14.16 13.49
CA SER A 2 -12.35 13.94 12.72
C SER A 2 -12.65 12.43 12.58
N PRO A 3 -13.92 12.00 12.71
CA PRO A 3 -14.29 10.58 12.58
C PRO A 3 -13.97 10.03 11.18
N LEU A 4 -13.99 10.88 10.16
CA LEU A 4 -13.62 10.51 8.78
C LEU A 4 -12.15 10.09 8.68
N ARG A 5 -11.25 10.74 9.44
CA ARG A 5 -9.83 10.39 9.41
C ARG A 5 -9.58 9.05 10.10
N VAL A 6 -10.22 8.81 11.24
CA VAL A 6 -10.14 7.51 11.93
C VAL A 6 -10.67 6.40 11.05
N LEU A 7 -11.79 6.63 10.36
CA LEU A 7 -12.33 5.67 9.39
C LEU A 7 -11.34 5.40 8.25
N TYR A 8 -10.69 6.44 7.72
CA TYR A 8 -9.65 6.29 6.70
C TYR A 8 -8.49 5.43 7.20
N ASP A 9 -7.96 5.72 8.39
CA ASP A 9 -6.84 4.97 8.97
C ASP A 9 -7.21 3.48 9.18
N LEU A 10 -8.43 3.21 9.66
CA LEU A 10 -8.95 1.84 9.80
C LEU A 10 -9.11 1.12 8.46
N LEU A 11 -9.62 1.81 7.43
CA LEU A 11 -9.74 1.25 6.09
C LEU A 11 -8.36 0.95 5.50
N SER A 12 -7.39 1.84 5.66
CA SER A 12 -6.00 1.64 5.22
C SER A 12 -5.37 0.40 5.87
N ILE A 13 -5.56 0.23 7.18
CA ILE A 13 -5.08 -0.96 7.91
C ILE A 13 -5.76 -2.23 7.39
N MET A 14 -7.08 -2.20 7.17
CA MET A 14 -7.82 -3.34 6.66
C MET A 14 -7.33 -3.75 5.27
N VAL A 15 -7.22 -2.80 4.34
CA VAL A 15 -6.74 -3.02 2.98
C VAL A 15 -5.30 -3.55 2.99
N LEU A 16 -4.42 -2.96 3.80
CA LEU A 16 -3.04 -3.41 3.93
C LEU A 16 -2.94 -4.84 4.47
N THR A 17 -3.77 -5.17 5.46
CA THR A 17 -3.81 -6.51 6.05
C THR A 17 -4.29 -7.53 5.03
N THR A 18 -5.35 -7.21 4.27
CA THR A 18 -5.82 -8.08 3.20
C THR A 18 -4.73 -8.29 2.13
N ASP A 19 -4.01 -7.24 1.73
CA ASP A 19 -2.86 -7.37 0.83
C ASP A 19 -1.77 -8.28 1.40
N LEU A 20 -1.37 -8.07 2.67
CA LEU A 20 -0.33 -8.85 3.34
C LEU A 20 -0.69 -10.34 3.48
N VAL A 21 -1.96 -10.68 3.66
CA VAL A 21 -2.43 -12.07 3.77
C VAL A 21 -2.62 -12.72 2.41
N THR A 22 -3.20 -11.99 1.45
CA THR A 22 -3.52 -12.54 0.12
C THR A 22 -2.25 -12.96 -0.62
N LEU A 23 -1.16 -12.21 -0.48
CA LEU A 23 0.08 -12.46 -1.22
C LEU A 23 0.76 -13.79 -0.86
N PRO A 24 1.07 -14.12 0.42
CA PRO A 24 1.58 -15.43 0.79
C PRO A 24 0.64 -16.56 0.40
N VAL A 25 -0.67 -16.38 0.54
CA VAL A 25 -1.65 -17.41 0.17
C VAL A 25 -1.59 -17.71 -1.32
N MET A 26 -1.55 -16.67 -2.16
CA MET A 26 -1.43 -16.83 -3.61
C MET A 26 -0.14 -17.55 -4.01
N VAL A 27 0.98 -17.26 -3.33
CA VAL A 27 2.28 -17.87 -3.63
C VAL A 27 2.36 -19.31 -3.14
N SER A 28 1.90 -19.58 -1.92
CA SER A 28 2.05 -20.89 -1.28
C SER A 28 1.09 -21.95 -1.84
N TRP A 29 -0.10 -21.56 -2.29
CA TRP A 29 -1.10 -22.47 -2.85
C TRP A 29 -1.19 -22.43 -4.38
N ASP A 30 -0.28 -21.70 -5.05
CA ASP A 30 -0.30 -21.47 -6.51
C ASP A 30 -1.71 -21.14 -7.02
N MET A 31 -2.42 -20.27 -6.28
CA MET A 31 -3.83 -20.02 -6.51
C MET A 31 -4.04 -19.34 -7.87
N PRO A 32 -4.92 -19.88 -8.74
CA PRO A 32 -5.18 -19.27 -10.04
C PRO A 32 -5.76 -17.88 -9.87
N ARG A 33 -5.31 -16.95 -10.71
CA ARG A 33 -5.77 -15.56 -10.68
C ARG A 33 -7.21 -15.47 -11.18
N SER A 34 -8.15 -15.44 -10.25
CA SER A 34 -9.57 -15.28 -10.54
C SER A 34 -9.90 -13.82 -10.92
N GLN A 35 -11.06 -13.61 -11.56
CA GLN A 35 -11.54 -12.26 -11.87
C GLN A 35 -11.67 -11.38 -10.61
N GLY A 36 -12.11 -11.96 -9.49
CA GLY A 36 -12.20 -11.26 -8.21
C GLY A 36 -10.84 -10.76 -7.70
N LEU A 37 -9.79 -11.58 -7.83
CA LEU A 37 -8.43 -11.18 -7.46
C LEU A 37 -7.90 -10.05 -8.35
N ILE A 38 -8.20 -10.09 -9.65
CA ILE A 38 -7.81 -9.03 -10.59
C ILE A 38 -8.47 -7.70 -10.19
N ILE A 39 -9.79 -7.72 -9.94
CA ILE A 39 -10.53 -6.53 -9.49
C ILE A 39 -9.94 -6.00 -8.19
N PHE A 40 -9.65 -6.88 -7.24
CA PHE A 40 -9.05 -6.50 -5.96
C PHE A 40 -7.67 -5.86 -6.13
N GLU A 41 -6.79 -6.40 -6.97
CA GLU A 41 -5.47 -5.81 -7.24
C GLU A 41 -5.56 -4.42 -7.88
N TRP A 42 -6.51 -4.20 -8.78
CA TRP A 42 -6.76 -2.86 -9.36
C TRP A 42 -7.32 -1.90 -8.32
N PHE A 43 -8.22 -2.38 -7.46
CA PHE A 43 -8.75 -1.60 -6.34
C PHE A 43 -7.64 -1.17 -5.39
N THR A 44 -6.78 -2.09 -4.94
CA THR A 44 -5.70 -1.76 -4.01
C THR A 44 -4.66 -0.85 -4.65
N LEU A 45 -4.31 -1.07 -5.92
CA LEU A 45 -3.48 -0.13 -6.68
C LEU A 45 -4.06 1.29 -6.69
N GLY A 46 -5.37 1.42 -6.97
CA GLY A 46 -6.05 2.71 -6.95
C GLY A 46 -6.08 3.35 -5.56
N PHE A 47 -6.41 2.56 -4.53
CA PHE A 47 -6.43 3.00 -3.14
C PHE A 47 -5.10 3.58 -2.69
N TRP A 48 -4.00 2.85 -2.91
CA TRP A 48 -2.66 3.28 -2.50
C TRP A 48 -2.11 4.45 -3.35
N THR A 49 -2.55 4.57 -4.61
CA THR A 49 -2.25 5.74 -5.42
C THR A 49 -2.95 6.98 -4.88
N PHE A 50 -4.20 6.85 -4.46
CA PHE A 50 -4.94 7.92 -3.82
C PHE A 50 -4.36 8.28 -2.45
N ASP A 51 -3.90 7.29 -1.67
CA ASP A 51 -3.24 7.51 -0.38
C ASP A 51 -2.03 8.44 -0.48
N ILE A 52 -1.18 8.26 -1.50
CA ILE A 52 -0.07 9.18 -1.78
C ILE A 52 -0.60 10.61 -1.95
N GLY A 53 -1.65 10.81 -2.73
CA GLY A 53 -2.29 12.12 -2.93
C GLY A 53 -2.88 12.70 -1.65
N ALA A 54 -3.56 11.88 -0.85
CA ALA A 54 -4.12 12.28 0.44
C ALA A 54 -3.03 12.64 1.46
N THR A 55 -1.86 12.01 1.37
CA THR A 55 -0.71 12.28 2.24
C THR A 55 -0.16 13.68 2.03
N PHE A 56 -0.12 14.18 0.78
CA PHE A 56 0.23 15.58 0.50
C PHE A 56 -0.73 16.61 1.12
N LEU A 57 -1.93 16.18 1.53
CA LEU A 57 -2.95 17.01 2.17
C LEU A 57 -3.08 16.73 3.68
N THR A 58 -2.23 15.86 4.23
CA THR A 58 -2.27 15.44 5.62
C THR A 58 -1.29 16.27 6.45
N SER A 59 -1.78 16.88 7.52
CA SER A 59 -0.94 17.57 8.50
C SER A 59 -0.05 16.59 9.26
N PHE A 60 1.16 17.02 9.60
CA PHE A 60 2.08 16.26 10.46
C PHE A 60 2.39 17.05 11.74
N THR A 61 2.78 16.33 12.79
CA THR A 61 3.18 16.95 14.06
C THR A 61 4.70 17.15 14.06
N ARG A 62 5.15 18.35 14.42
CA ARG A 62 6.57 18.66 14.60
C ARG A 62 6.75 19.44 15.90
N ASP A 63 7.60 18.94 16.78
CA ASP A 63 7.92 19.58 18.06
C ASP A 63 6.67 19.89 18.93
N GLY A 64 5.62 19.07 18.81
CA GLY A 64 4.35 19.24 19.54
C GLY A 64 3.34 20.17 18.87
N GLU A 65 3.69 20.80 17.75
CA GLU A 65 2.80 21.65 16.96
C GLU A 65 2.35 20.96 15.66
N VAL A 66 1.09 21.15 15.28
CA VAL A 66 0.52 20.58 14.05
C VAL A 66 0.79 21.53 12.88
N GLU A 67 1.59 21.08 11.92
CA GLU A 67 1.88 21.82 10.70
C GLU A 67 0.81 21.54 9.63
N THR A 68 0.14 22.60 9.17
CA THR A 68 -0.97 22.50 8.20
C THR A 68 -0.64 23.18 6.86
N ARG A 69 0.50 23.87 6.75
CA ARG A 69 0.89 24.54 5.51
C ARG A 69 1.29 23.53 4.44
N LEU A 70 0.52 23.46 3.35
CA LEU A 70 0.74 22.52 2.25
C LEU A 70 2.17 22.50 1.69
N PRO A 71 2.88 23.64 1.49
CA PRO A 71 4.26 23.59 1.01
C PRO A 71 5.23 22.91 1.98
N HIS A 72 4.98 23.03 3.28
CA HIS A 72 5.78 22.37 4.31
C HIS A 72 5.49 20.87 4.37
N ILE A 73 4.21 20.48 4.30
CA ILE A 73 3.78 19.09 4.22
C ILE A 73 4.39 18.41 2.99
N ALA A 74 4.26 19.02 1.82
CA ALA A 74 4.79 18.48 0.57
C ALA A 74 6.31 18.31 0.63
N ARG A 75 7.05 19.32 1.13
CA ARG A 75 8.51 19.23 1.27
C ARG A 75 8.91 18.12 2.23
N HIS A 76 8.25 18.01 3.37
CA HIS A 76 8.51 16.97 4.37
C HIS A 76 8.27 15.58 3.78
N TYR A 77 7.11 15.35 3.17
CA TYR A 77 6.74 14.06 2.57
C TYR A 77 7.67 13.68 1.40
N MET A 78 8.00 14.64 0.52
CA MET A 78 8.95 14.41 -0.60
C MET A 78 10.34 13.97 -0.15
N SER A 79 10.82 14.48 1.00
CA SER A 79 12.13 14.12 1.56
C SER A 79 12.11 12.85 2.41
N GLY A 80 10.94 12.36 2.80
CA GLY A 80 10.76 11.19 3.67
C GLY A 80 10.18 10.00 2.93
N TRP A 81 8.87 9.80 3.07
CA TRP A 81 8.16 8.59 2.65
C TRP A 81 7.80 8.54 1.16
N PHE A 82 7.68 9.69 0.48
CA PHE A 82 7.24 9.73 -0.91
C PHE A 82 8.07 8.86 -1.88
N PRO A 83 9.43 8.87 -1.87
CA PRO A 83 10.22 8.03 -2.76
C PRO A 83 9.97 6.52 -2.54
N VAL A 84 9.70 6.13 -1.30
CA VAL A 84 9.38 4.74 -0.94
C VAL A 84 7.98 4.39 -1.46
N ASP A 85 6.99 5.22 -1.17
CA ASP A 85 5.60 4.97 -1.56
C ASP A 85 5.41 4.90 -3.08
N ILE A 86 6.01 5.86 -3.81
CA ILE A 86 5.95 5.87 -5.27
C ILE A 86 6.68 4.66 -5.85
N GLY A 87 7.81 4.25 -5.26
CA GLY A 87 8.53 3.04 -5.66
C GLY A 87 7.66 1.79 -5.52
N ILE A 88 6.96 1.63 -4.39
CA ILE A 88 6.05 0.50 -4.17
C ILE A 88 4.87 0.54 -5.15
N VAL A 89 4.24 1.70 -5.36
CA VAL A 89 3.13 1.84 -6.32
C VAL A 89 3.59 1.51 -7.75
N LEU A 90 4.77 1.97 -8.17
CA LEU A 90 5.31 1.62 -9.48
C LEU A 90 5.56 0.12 -9.63
N CYS A 91 6.10 -0.54 -8.59
CA CYS A 91 6.22 -2.00 -8.58
C CYS A 91 4.86 -2.69 -8.69
N ASP A 92 3.83 -2.17 -8.00
CA ASP A 92 2.46 -2.68 -8.06
C ASP A 92 1.86 -2.52 -9.46
N VAL A 93 2.01 -1.35 -10.10
CA VAL A 93 1.57 -1.10 -11.48
C VAL A 93 2.16 -2.15 -12.42
N VAL A 94 3.48 -2.37 -12.36
CA VAL A 94 4.12 -3.35 -13.24
C VAL A 94 3.63 -4.76 -12.94
N GLY A 95 3.46 -5.13 -11.67
CA GLY A 95 2.92 -6.44 -11.28
C GLY A 95 1.48 -6.68 -11.75
N VAL A 96 0.64 -5.63 -11.77
CA VAL A 96 -0.72 -5.69 -12.31
C VAL A 96 -0.69 -5.82 -13.83
N LEU A 97 0.13 -5.03 -14.53
CA LEU A 97 0.26 -5.08 -15.99
C LEU A 97 0.79 -6.42 -16.51
N VAL A 98 1.86 -6.95 -15.91
CA VAL A 98 2.38 -8.30 -16.23
C VAL A 98 1.29 -9.35 -16.06
N GLY A 99 0.53 -9.22 -14.97
CA GLY A 99 -0.62 -10.06 -14.68
C GLY A 99 -1.75 -10.04 -15.70
N TYR A 100 -2.10 -8.84 -16.14
CA TYR A 100 -3.12 -8.64 -17.15
C TYR A 100 -2.71 -9.27 -18.50
N MET A 101 -1.43 -9.14 -18.86
CA MET A 101 -0.88 -9.79 -20.06
C MET A 101 -0.93 -11.32 -19.96
N GLU A 102 -0.64 -11.90 -18.79
CA GLU A 102 -0.74 -13.35 -18.55
C GLU A 102 -2.20 -13.85 -18.61
N TYR A 103 -3.16 -13.09 -18.07
CA TYR A 103 -4.58 -13.48 -18.07
C TYR A 103 -5.21 -13.42 -19.48
N GLY A 104 -4.82 -12.43 -20.30
CA GLY A 104 -5.39 -12.20 -21.63
C GLY A 104 -4.75 -12.99 -22.78
N SER A 105 -3.63 -13.69 -22.56
CA SER A 105 -2.88 -14.38 -23.63
C SER A 105 -3.42 -15.80 -23.94
N SER A 106 -4.72 -15.91 -24.17
CA SER A 106 -5.40 -17.18 -24.43
C SER A 106 -5.38 -17.67 -25.88
N SER A 107 -4.72 -17.02 -26.87
CA SER A 107 -4.80 -17.56 -28.25
C SER A 107 -3.68 -17.32 -29.28
N LEU A 108 -2.73 -16.37 -29.16
CA LEU A 108 -1.95 -15.99 -30.37
C LEU A 108 -0.43 -15.82 -30.28
N LEU A 109 0.24 -16.04 -29.16
CA LEU A 109 1.71 -15.85 -29.10
C LEU A 109 2.43 -17.09 -28.57
N ARG A 110 2.49 -18.11 -29.43
CA ARG A 110 3.37 -19.26 -29.29
C ARG A 110 4.82 -18.83 -29.50
N VAL A 111 5.66 -19.19 -28.51
CA VAL A 111 7.10 -19.47 -28.62
C VAL A 111 8.01 -18.22 -28.65
N THR A 112 8.57 -17.89 -27.48
CA THR A 112 9.88 -17.20 -27.17
C THR A 112 9.99 -16.03 -26.15
N PRO A 113 8.94 -15.56 -25.43
CA PRO A 113 9.20 -14.78 -24.20
C PRO A 113 8.58 -15.35 -22.91
N VAL A 114 7.83 -16.45 -22.96
CA VAL A 114 7.10 -16.99 -21.78
C VAL A 114 8.05 -17.27 -20.59
N ILE A 115 9.24 -17.82 -20.84
CA ILE A 115 10.22 -18.09 -19.77
C ILE A 115 10.79 -16.80 -19.15
N ARG A 116 10.93 -15.71 -19.91
CA ARG A 116 11.37 -14.41 -19.38
C ARG A 116 10.27 -13.73 -18.55
N ILE A 117 9.03 -13.80 -19.02
CA ILE A 117 7.85 -13.24 -18.33
C ILE A 117 7.62 -13.94 -16.99
N VAL A 118 7.73 -15.27 -16.93
CA VAL A 118 7.61 -16.05 -15.67
C VAL A 118 8.71 -15.72 -14.65
N LYS A 119 9.94 -15.44 -15.12
CA LYS A 119 11.03 -15.01 -14.22
C LYS A 119 10.78 -13.62 -13.65
N VAL A 120 10.29 -12.71 -14.49
CA VAL A 120 9.98 -11.33 -14.12
C VAL A 120 8.77 -11.28 -13.18
N SER A 121 7.73 -12.09 -13.39
CA SER A 121 6.58 -12.16 -12.49
C SER A 121 6.98 -12.63 -11.08
N ARG A 122 7.99 -13.52 -10.97
CA ARG A 122 8.54 -13.96 -9.68
C ARG A 122 9.26 -12.86 -8.92
N LEU A 123 10.00 -11.98 -9.61
CA LEU A 123 10.63 -10.81 -8.99
C LEU A 123 9.58 -9.82 -8.47
N PHE A 124 8.50 -9.59 -9.24
CA PHE A 124 7.42 -8.72 -8.80
C PHE A 124 6.63 -9.29 -7.62
N ARG A 125 6.45 -10.61 -7.53
CA ARG A 125 5.87 -11.25 -6.33
C ARG A 125 6.66 -10.91 -5.06
N ILE A 126 8.00 -10.88 -5.15
CA ILE A 126 8.87 -10.48 -4.03
C ILE A 126 8.75 -8.97 -3.77
N ALA A 127 8.71 -8.14 -4.81
CA ALA A 127 8.54 -6.69 -4.66
C ALA A 127 7.23 -6.33 -3.95
N ARG A 128 6.17 -7.14 -4.07
CA ARG A 128 4.92 -6.93 -3.33
C ARG A 128 5.08 -7.10 -1.81
N LEU A 129 6.13 -7.79 -1.33
CA LEU A 129 6.45 -7.84 0.10
C LEU A 129 6.92 -6.50 0.65
N LEU A 130 7.39 -5.59 -0.22
CA LEU A 130 7.75 -4.22 0.17
C LEU A 130 6.57 -3.45 0.75
N ARG A 131 5.32 -3.89 0.51
CA ARG A 131 4.13 -3.30 1.14
C ARG A 131 4.16 -3.39 2.66
N ILE A 132 4.93 -4.31 3.26
CA ILE A 132 5.12 -4.34 4.72
C ILE A 132 5.76 -3.05 5.25
N VAL A 133 6.53 -2.35 4.43
CA VAL A 133 7.13 -1.05 4.78
C VAL A 133 6.05 0.01 5.01
N ARG A 134 4.88 -0.11 4.34
CA ARG A 134 3.73 0.77 4.60
C ARG A 134 3.16 0.57 6.00
N LEU A 135 3.28 -0.62 6.58
CA LEU A 135 2.88 -0.84 7.98
C LEU A 135 3.74 0.01 8.91
N ALA A 136 5.06 0.07 8.67
CA ALA A 136 5.96 0.89 9.46
C ALA A 136 5.56 2.38 9.38
N ARG A 137 5.22 2.86 8.17
CA ARG A 137 4.70 4.22 7.97
C ARG A 137 3.40 4.49 8.72
N ILE A 138 2.39 3.61 8.59
CA ILE A 138 1.12 3.76 9.31
C ILE A 138 1.36 3.76 10.82
N VAL A 139 2.21 2.87 11.31
CA VAL A 139 2.57 2.81 12.74
C VAL A 139 3.28 4.09 13.19
N GLU A 140 4.21 4.63 12.41
CA GLU A 140 4.87 5.90 12.67
C GLU A 140 3.85 7.05 12.73
N GLU A 141 2.96 7.17 11.74
CA GLU A 141 1.91 8.19 11.72
C GLU A 141 0.96 8.06 12.92
N LEU A 142 0.62 6.84 13.32
CA LEU A 142 -0.18 6.59 14.51
C LEU A 142 0.57 6.97 15.78
N ILE A 143 1.87 6.64 15.89
CA ILE A 143 2.71 6.98 17.04
C ILE A 143 2.88 8.49 17.17
N ASP A 144 3.19 9.20 16.08
CA ASP A 144 3.35 10.65 16.08
C ASP A 144 2.05 11.37 16.45
N ARG A 145 0.92 10.81 16.04
CA ARG A 145 -0.40 11.37 16.33
C ARG A 145 -0.89 11.07 17.74
N PHE A 146 -0.65 9.84 18.22
CA PHE A 146 -1.13 9.41 19.52
C PHE A 146 -0.13 9.72 20.65
N GLY A 147 1.17 9.78 20.39
CA GLY A 147 2.20 10.07 21.37
C GLY A 147 2.02 9.30 22.69
N THR A 148 2.54 9.85 23.78
CA THR A 148 2.35 9.28 25.12
C THR A 148 0.89 9.30 25.60
N GLY A 149 0.02 10.19 25.09
CA GLY A 149 -1.36 10.35 25.58
C GLY A 149 -2.42 9.42 24.95
N GLY A 150 -2.22 9.00 23.71
CA GLY A 150 -3.18 8.19 22.96
C GLY A 150 -3.16 6.71 23.35
N LEU A 151 -2.00 6.17 23.75
CA LEU A 151 -1.91 4.85 24.38
C LEU A 151 -2.78 4.77 25.65
N TYR A 152 -2.74 5.80 26.52
CA TYR A 152 -3.63 5.87 27.69
C TYR A 152 -5.12 5.91 27.31
N THR A 153 -5.45 6.53 26.17
CA THR A 153 -6.83 6.65 25.71
C THR A 153 -7.34 5.33 25.13
N ILE A 154 -6.51 4.61 24.37
CA ILE A 154 -6.82 3.27 23.85
C ILE A 154 -6.95 2.25 24.98
N PHE A 155 -6.03 2.26 25.96
CA PHE A 155 -6.11 1.40 27.15
C PHE A 155 -7.38 1.68 27.98
N ARG A 156 -7.82 2.94 28.08
CA ARG A 156 -9.04 3.34 28.80
C ARG A 156 -10.35 3.02 28.05
N ILE A 157 -10.29 2.82 26.74
CA ILE A 157 -11.45 2.38 25.95
C ILE A 157 -11.58 0.85 25.96
N LEU A 158 -10.47 0.14 26.15
CA LEU A 158 -10.41 -1.33 26.21
C LEU A 158 -10.53 -1.92 27.63
N THR A 159 -10.47 -1.09 28.68
CA THR A 159 -10.65 -1.48 30.10
C THR A 159 -11.91 -0.83 30.65
#